data_AF-A0A6N3HWY9-F1
#
_entry.id   AF-A0A6N3HWY9-F1
#
_cell.length_a   1.000
_cell.length_b   1.000
_cell.length_c   1.000
_cell.angle_alpha   90.00
_cell.angle_beta   90.00
_cell.angle_gamma   90.00
#
_symmetry.space_group_name_H-M   'P 1'
#
loop_
_entity.id
_entity.type
_entity.pdbx_description
1 polymer ?
#
loop_
_entity_poly.entity_id
_entity_poly.type
_entity_poly.pdbx_seq_one_letter_code
_entity_poly.pdbx_strand_id
1 'polypeptide(L)'
;MVVFTKQLEDRSRKIMEIIEGEDFIDGKLIYRSLYKYDVVDNVTEINGQTRVVGHHRKMGLISETLKKRLLDNGISHKELEEFMPEKEVE
;
A
#
# COMPACT_ATOMS: atom_id res chain seq x y z
N MET A 1 3.18 -2.04 -10.69
CA MET A 1 2.73 -2.04 -9.29
C MET A 1 2.38 -3.47 -8.91
N VAL A 2 2.72 -3.89 -7.69
CA VAL A 2 2.38 -5.22 -7.17
C VAL A 2 1.58 -5.03 -5.88
N VAL A 3 0.51 -5.79 -5.74
CA VAL A 3 -0.36 -5.79 -4.56
C VAL A 3 -0.22 -7.13 -3.86
N PHE A 4 0.33 -7.12 -2.66
CA PHE A 4 0.43 -8.33 -1.83
C PHE A 4 -0.79 -8.44 -0.93
N THR A 5 -1.50 -9.56 -1.02
CA THR A 5 -2.64 -9.86 -0.14
C THR A 5 -2.38 -11.11 0.70
N LYS A 6 -2.83 -11.08 1.94
CA LYS A 6 -2.71 -12.21 2.87
C LYS A 6 -4.04 -12.47 3.56
N GLN A 7 -4.37 -13.74 3.76
CA GLN A 7 -5.40 -14.13 4.73
C GLN A 7 -4.78 -14.14 6.12
N LEU A 8 -5.37 -13.38 7.04
CA LEU A 8 -4.94 -13.25 8.43
C LEU A 8 -5.57 -14.35 9.30
N GLU A 9 -5.16 -14.39 10.57
CA GLU A 9 -5.59 -15.41 11.54
C GLU A 9 -7.11 -15.38 11.79
N ASP A 10 -7.71 -14.18 11.74
CA ASP A 10 -9.16 -13.97 11.80
C ASP A 10 -9.90 -14.33 10.50
N ARG A 11 -9.19 -14.98 9.56
CA ARG A 11 -9.66 -15.37 8.21
C ARG A 11 -10.00 -14.22 7.28
N SER A 12 -9.87 -12.97 7.72
CA SER A 12 -10.02 -11.81 6.86
C SER A 12 -8.88 -11.75 5.83
N ARG A 13 -9.16 -11.20 4.63
CA ARG A 13 -8.13 -10.93 3.63
C ARG A 13 -7.80 -9.45 3.63
N LYS A 14 -6.52 -9.11 3.78
CA LYS A 14 -6.03 -7.73 3.74
C LYS A 14 -4.99 -7.56 2.64
N ILE A 15 -4.98 -6.38 2.02
CA ILE A 15 -3.84 -5.91 1.25
C ILE A 15 -2.77 -5.54 2.27
N MET A 16 -1.70 -6.31 2.31
CA MET A 16 -0.61 -6.16 3.27
C MET A 16 0.40 -5.10 2.81
N GLU A 17 0.67 -5.06 1.52
CA GLU A 17 1.64 -4.13 0.96
C GLU A 17 1.30 -3.83 -0.49
N ILE A 18 1.49 -2.56 -0.87
CA ILE A 18 1.50 -2.13 -2.27
C ILE A 18 2.89 -1.61 -2.56
N ILE A 19 3.55 -2.19 -3.56
CA ILE A 19 4.88 -1.77 -4.00
C ILE A 19 4.85 -1.25 -5.43
N GLU A 20 5.69 -0.26 -5.67
CA GLU A 20 6.12 0.15 -7.00
C GLU A 20 7.49 -0.47 -7.27
N GLY A 21 7.57 -1.32 -8.30
CA GLY A 21 8.85 -1.83 -8.79
C GLY A 21 9.51 -0.79 -9.69
N GLU A 22 10.77 -0.50 -9.43
CA GLU A 22 11.57 0.50 -10.13
C GLU A 22 12.50 -0.14 -11.16
N ASP A 23 13.20 -1.21 -10.76
CA ASP A 23 14.19 -1.87 -11.60
C ASP A 23 14.45 -3.32 -11.15
N PHE A 24 15.20 -4.07 -11.95
CA PHE A 24 15.68 -5.41 -11.63
C PHE A 24 17.16 -5.53 -11.97
N ILE A 25 18.01 -5.48 -10.94
CA ILE A 25 19.47 -5.42 -11.08
C ILE A 25 20.07 -6.63 -10.36
N ASP A 26 20.93 -7.39 -11.06
CA ASP A 26 21.66 -8.54 -10.50
C ASP A 26 20.77 -9.55 -9.76
N GLY A 27 19.59 -9.85 -10.32
CA GLY A 27 18.65 -10.81 -9.73
C GLY A 27 17.80 -10.25 -8.59
N LYS A 28 17.91 -8.95 -8.27
CA LYS A 28 17.16 -8.29 -7.20
C LYS A 28 16.20 -7.25 -7.75
N LEU A 29 14.96 -7.31 -7.27
CA LEU A 29 13.98 -6.27 -7.51
C LEU A 29 14.32 -5.04 -6.68
N ILE A 30 14.49 -3.90 -7.33
CA ILE A 30 14.51 -2.58 -6.71
C ILE A 30 13.07 -2.08 -6.68
N TYR A 31 12.57 -1.75 -5.48
CA TYR A 31 11.19 -1.33 -5.29
C TYR A 31 11.07 -0.36 -4.13
N ARG A 32 9.97 0.39 -4.12
CA ARG A 32 9.52 1.20 -2.98
C ARG A 32 8.16 0.72 -2.49
N SER A 33 7.98 0.69 -1.17
CA SER A 33 6.68 0.48 -0.55
C SER A 33 5.88 1.77 -0.61
N LEU A 34 4.65 1.71 -1.14
CA LEU A 34 3.73 2.85 -1.19
C LEU A 34 2.78 2.83 0.00
N TYR A 35 2.27 1.65 0.35
CA TYR A 35 1.37 1.44 1.48
C TYR A 35 1.68 0.11 2.16
N LYS A 36 1.53 0.07 3.48
CA LYS A 36 1.62 -1.15 4.29
C LYS A 36 0.42 -1.25 5.23
N TYR A 37 -0.05 -2.47 5.48
CA TYR A 37 -0.97 -2.75 6.57
C TYR A 37 -0.18 -3.18 7.80
N ASP A 38 -0.24 -2.37 8.84
CA ASP A 38 0.38 -2.66 10.12
C ASP A 38 -0.62 -3.41 11.00
N VAL A 39 -0.30 -4.66 11.34
CA VAL A 39 -1.01 -5.39 12.40
C VAL A 39 -0.54 -4.83 13.73
N VAL A 40 -1.47 -4.28 14.50
CA VAL A 40 -1.22 -3.66 15.80
C VAL A 40 -1.49 -4.65 16.93
N ASP A 41 -2.54 -5.46 16.81
CA ASP A 41 -2.93 -6.41 17.86
C ASP A 41 -3.77 -7.57 17.32
N ASN A 42 -3.84 -8.66 18.08
CA ASN A 42 -4.72 -9.80 17.87
C ASN A 42 -5.61 -9.98 19.11
N VAL A 43 -6.85 -9.52 19.03
CA VAL A 43 -7.78 -9.54 20.16
C VAL A 43 -8.54 -10.87 20.16
N THR A 44 -8.54 -11.57 21.30
CA THR A 44 -9.42 -12.75 21.50
C THR A 44 -10.76 -12.29 22.06
N GLU A 45 -11.83 -12.54 21.33
CA GLU A 45 -13.19 -12.23 21.74
C GLU A 45 -13.70 -13.22 22.80
N ILE A 46 -14.80 -12.86 23.48
CA ILE A 46 -15.43 -13.67 24.54
C ILE A 46 -15.84 -15.07 24.03
N ASN A 47 -16.17 -15.18 22.74
CA ASN A 47 -16.54 -16.44 22.08
C ASN A 47 -15.32 -17.30 21.66
N GLY A 48 -14.10 -16.86 21.96
CA GLY A 48 -12.84 -17.53 21.59
C GLY A 48 -12.33 -17.24 20.18
N GLN A 49 -13.00 -16.38 19.40
CA GLN A 49 -12.54 -15.98 18.06
C GLN A 49 -11.43 -14.93 18.15
N THR A 50 -10.43 -15.03 17.29
CA THR A 50 -9.39 -14.00 17.14
C THR A 50 -9.85 -12.95 16.13
N ARG A 51 -9.64 -11.67 16.45
CA ARG A 51 -9.85 -10.53 15.56
C ARG A 51 -8.54 -9.78 15.39
N VAL A 52 -8.10 -9.57 14.15
CA VAL A 52 -6.88 -8.80 13.89
C VAL A 52 -7.20 -7.32 13.83
N VAL A 53 -6.45 -6.53 14.60
CA VAL A 53 -6.53 -5.07 14.64
C VAL A 53 -5.33 -4.49 13.92
N GLY A 54 -5.58 -3.60 12.97
CA GLY A 54 -4.51 -2.97 12.19
C GLY A 54 -5.03 -1.88 11.28
N HIS A 55 -4.11 -1.14 10.67
CA HIS A 55 -4.43 -0.01 9.79
C HIS A 55 -3.44 0.10 8.63
N HIS A 56 -3.88 0.73 7.55
CA HIS A 56 -3.01 1.07 6.43
C HIS A 56 -2.23 2.34 6.72
N ARG A 57 -0.94 2.33 6.42
CA ARG A 57 -0.03 3.47 6.51
C ARG A 57 0.58 3.75 5.14
N LYS A 58 0.55 5.02 4.73
CA LYS A 58 1.27 5.54 3.55
C LYS A 58 2.76 5.55 3.88
N MET A 59 3.55 4.87 3.07
CA MET A 59 5.00 4.67 3.27
C MET A 59 5.84 5.59 2.39
N GLY A 60 5.31 5.96 1.23
CA GLY A 60 6.03 6.74 0.24
C GLY A 60 5.11 7.30 -0.84
N LEU A 61 5.71 8.01 -1.78
CA LEU A 61 5.04 8.59 -2.94
C LEU A 61 5.31 7.76 -4.18
N ILE A 62 4.38 7.81 -5.13
CA ILE A 62 4.58 7.24 -6.46
C ILE A 62 5.71 7.97 -7.20
N SER A 63 6.46 7.28 -8.05
CA SER A 63 7.44 7.93 -8.93
C SER A 63 6.76 8.80 -9.99
N GLU A 64 7.50 9.75 -10.58
CA GLU A 64 7.04 10.49 -11.75
C GLU A 64 6.78 9.56 -12.95
N THR A 65 7.50 8.44 -13.06
CA THR A 65 7.26 7.44 -14.10
C THR A 65 5.90 6.76 -13.88
N LEU A 66 5.58 6.34 -12.65
CA LEU A 66 4.28 5.75 -12.35
C LEU A 66 3.14 6.77 -12.49
N LYS A 67 3.36 8.01 -12.05
CA LYS A 67 2.44 9.13 -12.23
C LYS A 67 2.08 9.34 -13.71
N LYS A 68 3.08 9.41 -14.59
CA LYS A 68 2.88 9.52 -16.05
C LYS A 68 2.08 8.32 -16.58
N ARG A 69 2.42 7.10 -16.18
CA ARG A 69 1.69 5.89 -16.60
C ARG A 69 0.24 5.88 -16.14
N LEU A 70 -0.07 6.37 -14.93
CA LEU A 70 -1.44 6.47 -14.45
C LEU A 70 -2.25 7.49 -15.28
N LEU A 71 -1.64 8.63 -15.62
CA LEU A 71 -2.25 9.62 -16.53
C LEU A 71 -2.47 9.05 -17.93
N ASP A 72 -1.48 8.38 -18.50
CA ASP A 72 -1.58 7.72 -19.81
C ASP A 72 -2.67 6.63 -19.81
N ASN A 73 -2.96 6.03 -18.65
CA ASN A 73 -4.02 5.04 -18.44
C ASN A 73 -5.38 5.64 -18.02
N GLY A 74 -5.50 6.97 -17.99
CA GLY A 74 -6.79 7.66 -17.85
C GLY A 74 -7.19 8.04 -16.42
N ILE A 75 -6.29 8.01 -15.44
CA ILE A 75 -6.58 8.63 -14.14
C ILE A 75 -6.77 10.15 -14.32
N SER A 76 -7.72 10.75 -13.59
CA SER A 76 -7.82 12.21 -13.57
C SER A 76 -6.71 12.83 -12.73
N HIS A 77 -6.38 14.10 -13.00
CA HIS A 77 -5.43 14.84 -12.19
C HIS A 77 -5.90 14.96 -10.73
N LYS A 78 -7.21 15.07 -10.50
CA LYS A 78 -7.80 15.16 -9.17
C LYS A 78 -7.59 13.87 -8.36
N GLU A 79 -7.83 12.71 -8.96
CA GLU A 79 -7.56 11.43 -8.31
C GLU A 79 -6.05 11.23 -8.07
N LEU A 80 -5.20 11.74 -8.97
CA LEU A 80 -3.76 11.65 -8.85
C LEU A 80 -3.22 12.44 -7.65
N GLU A 81 -3.85 13.57 -7.30
CA GLU A 81 -3.46 14.40 -6.15
C GLU A 81 -3.52 13.63 -4.82
N GLU A 82 -4.39 12.63 -4.67
CA GLU A 82 -4.47 11.79 -3.45
C GLU A 82 -3.17 10.99 -3.19
N PHE A 83 -2.40 10.72 -4.24
CA PHE A 83 -1.13 10.01 -4.15
C PHE A 83 0.06 10.94 -3.93
N MET A 84 -0.10 12.24 -4.16
CA MET A 84 0.94 13.26 -4.01
C MET A 84 1.12 13.67 -2.53
N PRO A 85 2.23 14.31 -2.16
CA PRO A 85 2.36 14.90 -0.82
C PRO A 85 1.33 16.02 -0.66
N GLU A 86 0.86 16.24 0.57
CA GLU A 86 0.08 17.44 0.88
C GLU A 86 0.91 18.66 0.46
N LYS A 87 0.30 19.59 -0.28
CA LYS A 87 0.96 20.85 -0.62
C LYS A 87 1.34 21.52 0.70
N GLU A 88 2.63 21.76 0.92
CA GLU A 88 3.06 22.63 2.02
C GLU A 88 2.30 23.95 1.86
N VAL A 89 1.50 24.28 2.87
CA VAL A 89 0.85 25.58 2.96
C VAL A 89 1.96 26.54 3.36
N GLU A 90 2.52 27.27 2.40
CA GLU A 90 3.35 28.45 2.64
C GLU A 90 2.57 29.55 3.36
#